data_AF-A0A382CPL3-F1
#
_entry.id   AF-A0A382CPL3-F1
#
_cell.length_a   1.000
_cell.length_b   1.000
_cell.length_c   1.000
_cell.angle_alpha   90.00
_cell.angle_beta   90.00
_cell.angle_gamma   90.00
#
_symmetry.space_group_name_H-M   'P 1'
#
loop_
_entity.id
_entity.type
_entity.pdbx_description
1 polymer ?
#
loop_
_entity_poly.entity_id
_entity_poly.type
_entity_poly.pdbx_seq_one_letter_code
_entity_poly.pdbx_strand_id
1 'polypeptide(L)'
;MDSKEQSLLKRVRASDRSAFKELFYDFHDSLFRFTVYRVRDEDIAEDITQETFIRVWKNRASIQPAKSFFSLIARISSNLCYDHFRHMEVRRRHKNSVPQHGDSHFDNPETGIQADALQAEIQRIVNGKLPEKCRIIFILSR
;
A
#
# COMPACT_ATOMS: atom_id res chain seq x y z
N MET A 1 19.82 19.19 -28.76
CA MET A 1 18.39 18.94 -28.52
C MET A 1 17.73 18.76 -29.86
N ASP A 2 16.91 17.73 -30.00
CA ASP A 2 16.25 17.41 -31.27
C ASP A 2 15.29 18.55 -31.69
N SER A 3 15.46 19.04 -32.92
CA SER A 3 14.61 20.10 -33.50
C SER A 3 13.13 19.67 -33.54
N LYS A 4 12.89 18.37 -33.71
CA LYS A 4 11.55 17.78 -33.70
C LYS A 4 10.90 17.88 -32.32
N GLU A 5 11.59 17.48 -31.25
CA GLU A 5 11.09 17.55 -29.86
C GLU A 5 10.68 18.99 -29.51
N GLN A 6 11.53 19.97 -29.81
CA GLN A 6 11.23 21.36 -29.51
C GLN A 6 9.99 21.88 -30.25
N SER A 7 9.82 21.47 -31.51
CA SER A 7 8.63 21.80 -32.30
C SER A 7 7.36 21.19 -31.70
N LEU A 8 7.40 19.92 -31.30
CA LEU A 8 6.29 19.24 -30.62
C LEU A 8 5.93 19.94 -29.31
N LEU A 9 6.91 20.26 -28.47
CA LEU A 9 6.68 20.95 -27.20
C LEU A 9 6.06 22.34 -27.38
N LYS A 10 6.45 23.09 -28.42
CA LYS A 10 5.81 24.37 -28.76
C LYS A 10 4.34 24.19 -29.12
N ARG A 11 4.00 23.18 -29.93
CA ARG A 11 2.62 22.86 -30.30
C ARG A 11 1.79 22.38 -29.11
N VAL A 12 2.36 21.53 -28.26
CA VAL A 12 1.73 21.07 -27.00
C VAL A 12 1.43 22.25 -26.09
N ARG A 13 2.37 23.21 -25.96
CA ARG A 13 2.15 24.44 -25.20
C ARG A 13 0.99 25.27 -25.76
N ALA A 14 0.78 25.26 -27.09
CA ALA A 14 -0.36 25.86 -27.76
C ALA A 14 -1.66 25.01 -27.70
N SER A 15 -1.70 23.97 -26.86
CA SER A 15 -2.84 23.05 -26.70
C SER A 15 -3.17 22.17 -27.92
N ASP A 16 -2.19 21.93 -28.79
CA ASP A 16 -2.34 20.96 -29.88
C ASP A 16 -2.35 19.52 -29.33
N ARG A 17 -3.54 18.90 -29.38
CA ARG A 17 -3.74 17.52 -28.91
C ARG A 17 -3.02 16.47 -29.76
N SER A 18 -2.85 16.73 -31.06
CA SER A 18 -2.16 15.81 -31.96
C SER A 18 -0.66 15.75 -31.64
N ALA A 19 -0.06 16.91 -31.37
CA ALA A 19 1.33 16.99 -30.92
C ALA A 19 1.52 16.30 -29.56
N PHE A 20 0.55 16.44 -28.65
CA PHE A 20 0.62 15.76 -27.36
C PHE A 20 0.49 14.24 -27.49
N LYS A 21 -0.36 13.76 -28.39
CA LYS A 21 -0.49 12.33 -28.71
C LYS A 21 0.82 11.76 -29.26
N GLU A 22 1.48 12.48 -30.17
CA GLU A 22 2.79 12.08 -30.69
C GLU A 22 3.84 12.03 -29.58
N LEU A 23 3.92 13.09 -28.76
CA LEU A 23 4.81 13.15 -27.60
C LEU A 23 4.53 12.04 -26.58
N PHE A 24 3.28 11.65 -26.41
CA PHE A 24 2.92 10.52 -25.55
C PHE A 24 3.51 9.21 -26.08
N TYR A 25 3.30 8.88 -27.36
CA TYR A 25 3.83 7.63 -27.92
C TYR A 25 5.37 7.59 -27.92
N ASP A 26 6.03 8.72 -28.17
CA ASP A 26 7.49 8.80 -28.19
C ASP A 26 8.11 8.52 -26.80
N PHE A 27 7.43 8.89 -25.71
CA PHE A 27 8.00 8.87 -24.36
C PHE A 27 7.33 7.89 -23.39
N HIS A 28 6.16 7.34 -23.71
CA HIS A 28 5.39 6.50 -22.80
C HIS A 28 6.18 5.27 -22.34
N ASP A 29 6.68 4.46 -23.26
CA ASP A 29 7.40 3.22 -22.94
C ASP A 29 8.66 3.48 -22.10
N SER A 30 9.41 4.54 -22.43
CA SER A 30 10.59 4.95 -21.67
C SER A 30 10.25 5.39 -20.24
N LEU A 31 9.17 6.18 -20.08
CA LEU A 31 8.72 6.62 -18.77
C LEU A 31 8.15 5.47 -17.94
N PHE A 32 7.39 4.56 -18.56
CA PHE A 32 6.83 3.39 -17.91
C PHE A 32 7.95 2.50 -17.35
N ARG A 33 8.94 2.13 -18.16
CA ARG A 33 10.11 1.34 -17.70
C ARG A 33 10.87 2.05 -16.58
N PHE A 34 11.08 3.36 -16.70
CA PHE A 34 11.71 4.16 -15.65
C PHE A 34 10.93 4.09 -14.34
N THR A 35 9.60 4.11 -14.41
CA THR A 35 8.73 4.07 -13.24
C THR A 35 8.67 2.67 -12.63
N VAL A 36 8.53 1.61 -13.45
CA VAL A 36 8.57 0.20 -13.02
C VAL A 36 9.85 -0.09 -12.23
N TYR A 37 11.01 0.38 -12.71
CA TYR A 37 12.27 0.22 -12.01
C TYR A 37 12.25 0.80 -10.58
N ARG A 38 11.49 1.87 -10.35
CA ARG A 38 11.41 2.58 -9.06
C ARG A 38 10.39 1.96 -8.12
N VAL A 39 9.20 1.61 -8.61
CA VAL A 39 8.10 1.11 -7.75
C VAL A 39 8.05 -0.40 -7.66
N ARG A 40 8.66 -1.12 -8.61
CA ARG A 40 8.69 -2.60 -8.68
C ARG A 40 7.30 -3.26 -8.71
N ASP A 41 6.34 -2.54 -9.27
CA ASP A 41 4.94 -2.93 -9.40
C ASP A 41 4.43 -2.32 -10.71
N GLU A 42 3.97 -3.16 -11.64
CA GLU A 42 3.58 -2.73 -12.99
C GLU A 42 2.29 -1.91 -12.99
N ASP A 43 1.30 -2.30 -12.18
CA ASP A 43 0.01 -1.62 -12.09
C ASP A 43 0.19 -0.21 -11.51
N ILE A 44 0.98 -0.09 -10.43
CA ILE A 44 1.32 1.22 -9.84
C ILE A 44 2.15 2.06 -10.80
N ALA A 45 3.05 1.43 -11.57
CA ALA A 45 3.85 2.16 -12.55
C ALA A 45 3.00 2.69 -13.71
N GLU A 46 1.99 1.94 -14.15
CA GLU A 46 1.05 2.38 -15.16
C GLU A 46 0.28 3.61 -14.67
N ASP A 47 -0.31 3.55 -13.49
CA ASP A 47 -1.05 4.66 -12.87
C ASP A 47 -0.19 5.93 -12.76
N ILE A 48 1.05 5.80 -12.28
CA ILE A 48 1.98 6.92 -12.15
C ILE A 48 2.35 7.50 -13.52
N THR A 49 2.55 6.64 -14.52
CA THR A 49 2.87 7.05 -15.89
C THR A 49 1.71 7.85 -16.49
N GLN A 50 0.49 7.33 -16.38
CA GLN A 50 -0.72 8.02 -16.84
C GLN A 50 -0.90 9.38 -16.13
N GLU A 51 -0.83 9.41 -14.81
CA GLU A 51 -0.95 10.65 -14.03
C GLU A 51 0.15 11.66 -14.38
N THR A 52 1.37 11.20 -14.70
CA THR A 52 2.45 12.06 -15.17
C THR A 52 2.06 12.80 -16.46
N PHE A 53 1.55 12.09 -17.47
CA PHE A 53 1.11 12.72 -18.71
C PHE A 53 -0.11 13.64 -18.50
N ILE A 54 -1.04 13.28 -17.61
CA ILE A 54 -2.15 14.14 -17.22
C ILE A 54 -1.63 15.46 -16.61
N ARG A 55 -0.64 15.39 -15.71
CA ARG A 55 -0.01 16.58 -15.11
C ARG A 55 0.72 17.43 -16.13
N VAL A 56 1.41 16.81 -17.09
CA VAL A 56 2.03 17.52 -18.23
C VAL A 56 0.96 18.27 -19.02
N TRP A 57 -0.14 17.62 -19.39
CA TRP A 57 -1.20 18.25 -20.17
C TRP A 57 -1.87 19.41 -19.40
N LYS A 58 -2.16 19.22 -18.11
CA LYS A 58 -2.72 20.27 -17.24
C LYS A 58 -1.79 21.48 -17.15
N ASN A 59 -0.47 21.27 -17.09
CA ASN A 59 0.54 22.32 -16.96
C ASN A 59 1.25 22.66 -18.28
N ARG A 60 0.66 22.31 -19.43
CA ARG A 60 1.33 22.44 -20.75
C ARG A 60 1.78 23.87 -21.09
N ALA A 61 1.06 24.87 -20.57
CA ALA A 61 1.39 26.28 -20.78
C ALA A 61 2.76 26.69 -20.20
N SER A 62 3.22 26.02 -19.13
CA SER A 62 4.50 26.30 -18.46
C SER A 62 5.67 25.47 -19.01
N ILE A 63 5.44 24.63 -20.02
CA ILE A 63 6.50 23.84 -20.64
C ILE A 63 7.54 24.79 -21.27
N GLN A 64 8.81 24.48 -21.05
CA GLN A 64 9.95 25.18 -21.62
C GLN A 64 10.53 24.32 -22.76
N PRO A 65 10.24 24.61 -24.04
CA PRO A 65 10.67 23.75 -25.15
C PRO A 65 12.19 23.63 -25.31
N ALA A 66 12.96 24.54 -24.73
CA ALA A 66 14.41 24.50 -24.72
C ALA A 66 15.00 23.57 -23.64
N LYS A 67 14.17 22.88 -22.86
CA LYS A 67 14.59 21.88 -21.85
C LYS A 67 14.15 20.50 -22.27
N SER A 68 14.90 19.48 -21.84
CA SER A 68 14.57 18.07 -22.14
C SER A 68 13.18 17.71 -21.61
N PHE A 69 12.34 17.18 -22.49
CA PHE A 69 11.04 16.67 -22.08
C PHE A 69 11.16 15.47 -21.14
N PHE A 70 12.11 14.56 -21.39
CA PHE A 70 12.34 13.42 -20.51
C PHE A 70 12.67 13.84 -19.09
N SER A 71 13.52 14.87 -18.92
CA SER A 71 13.83 15.40 -17.58
C SER A 71 12.60 15.95 -16.85
N LEU A 72 11.66 16.57 -17.59
CA LEU A 72 10.40 17.07 -17.02
C LEU A 72 9.54 15.91 -16.50
N ILE A 73 9.28 14.90 -17.34
CA ILE A 73 8.41 13.78 -16.97
C ILE A 73 9.04 12.89 -15.89
N ALA A 74 10.36 12.68 -15.92
CA ALA A 74 11.08 11.93 -14.90
C ALA A 74 11.01 12.62 -13.53
N ARG A 75 11.04 13.97 -13.49
CA ARG A 75 10.85 14.73 -12.26
C ARG A 75 9.43 14.57 -11.71
N ILE A 76 8.42 14.67 -12.57
CA ILE A 76 7.02 14.53 -12.17
C ILE A 76 6.75 13.11 -11.64
N SER A 77 7.16 12.07 -12.38
CA SER A 77 6.96 10.68 -11.98
C SER A 77 7.74 10.35 -10.71
N SER A 78 8.96 10.87 -10.53
CA SER A 78 9.73 10.66 -9.29
C SER A 78 9.02 11.22 -8.06
N ASN A 79 8.37 12.39 -8.18
CA ASN A 79 7.58 12.96 -7.09
C ASN A 79 6.35 12.09 -6.78
N LEU A 80 5.68 11.57 -7.81
CA LEU A 80 4.55 10.65 -7.66
C LEU A 80 4.96 9.34 -6.97
N CYS A 81 6.11 8.76 -7.35
CA CYS A 81 6.66 7.60 -6.67
C CYS A 81 6.94 7.90 -5.19
N TYR A 82 7.52 9.06 -4.88
CA TYR A 82 7.77 9.47 -3.50
C TYR A 82 6.47 9.61 -2.69
N ASP A 83 5.44 10.24 -3.27
CA ASP A 83 4.13 10.34 -2.65
C ASP A 83 3.51 8.96 -2.41
N HIS A 84 3.60 8.05 -3.37
CA HIS A 84 3.13 6.67 -3.23
C HIS A 84 3.81 5.97 -2.03
N PHE A 85 5.14 6.02 -1.93
CA PHE A 85 5.86 5.41 -0.80
C PHE A 85 5.53 6.07 0.53
N ARG A 86 5.36 7.40 0.56
CA ARG A 86 4.92 8.13 1.75
C ARG A 86 3.55 7.67 2.22
N HIS A 87 2.60 7.49 1.30
CA HIS A 87 1.26 6.98 1.62
C HIS A 87 1.30 5.53 2.11
N MET A 88 2.14 4.68 1.53
CA MET A 88 2.34 3.31 1.99
C MET A 88 2.87 3.25 3.42
N GLU A 89 3.88 4.07 3.75
CA GLU A 89 4.44 4.10 5.10
C GLU A 89 3.42 4.59 6.14
N VAL A 90 2.61 5.59 5.81
CA VAL A 90 1.52 6.04 6.67
C VAL A 90 0.50 4.92 6.90
N ARG A 91 0.05 4.24 5.84
CA ARG A 91 -0.86 3.08 5.94
C ARG A 91 -0.26 1.97 6.80
N ARG A 92 1.02 1.67 6.64
CA ARG A 92 1.73 0.66 7.44
C ARG A 92 1.75 1.01 8.92
N ARG A 93 2.05 2.27 9.27
CA ARG A 93 2.03 2.75 10.66
C ARG A 93 0.65 2.63 11.29
N HIS A 94 -0.40 3.01 10.57
CA HIS A 94 -1.77 2.89 11.06
C HIS A 94 -2.23 1.43 11.17
N LYS A 95 -1.82 0.55 10.26
CA LYS A 95 -2.10 -0.89 10.36
C LYS A 95 -1.48 -1.53 11.61
N ASN A 96 -0.32 -1.02 12.04
CA ASN A 96 0.33 -1.46 13.27
C ASN A 96 -0.27 -0.86 14.55
N SER A 97 -1.06 0.22 14.45
CA SER A 97 -1.72 0.86 15.60
C SER A 97 -3.19 0.43 15.77
N VAL A 98 -3.77 -0.25 14.79
CA VAL A 98 -5.01 -1.02 15.00
C VAL A 98 -4.60 -2.31 15.70
N PRO A 99 -5.11 -2.63 16.91
CA PRO A 99 -4.90 -3.93 17.51
C PRO A 99 -5.34 -4.96 16.47
N GLN A 100 -4.40 -5.79 16.01
CA GLN A 100 -4.80 -7.03 15.36
C GLN A 100 -5.69 -7.71 16.39
N HIS A 101 -6.97 -7.89 16.06
CA HIS A 101 -7.77 -8.89 16.74
C HIS A 101 -7.11 -10.21 16.33
N GLY A 102 -5.98 -10.54 16.98
CA GLY A 102 -5.46 -11.89 16.97
C GLY A 102 -6.61 -12.75 17.43
N ASP A 103 -6.91 -13.78 16.64
CA ASP A 103 -8.03 -14.69 16.83
C ASP A 103 -8.36 -14.80 18.32
N SER A 104 -9.43 -14.12 18.73
CA SER A 104 -9.94 -14.28 20.08
C SER A 104 -10.38 -15.72 20.15
N HIS A 105 -9.51 -16.59 20.69
CA HIS A 105 -9.85 -17.97 21.03
C HIS A 105 -11.04 -18.07 22.01
N PHE A 106 -11.56 -16.93 22.48
CA PHE A 106 -12.67 -16.81 23.40
C PHE A 106 -14.05 -16.59 22.76
N ASP A 107 -14.15 -16.37 21.44
CA ASP A 107 -15.45 -16.12 20.78
C ASP A 107 -16.14 -17.39 20.24
N ASN A 108 -15.81 -18.57 20.76
CA ASN A 108 -16.65 -19.75 20.55
C ASN A 108 -17.45 -20.06 21.83
N PRO A 109 -18.76 -19.71 21.88
CA PRO A 109 -19.59 -19.99 23.05
C PRO A 109 -19.68 -21.48 23.38
N GLU A 110 -19.48 -22.38 22.40
CA GLU A 110 -19.40 -23.82 22.65
C GLU A 110 -18.18 -24.21 23.49
N THR A 111 -17.02 -23.57 23.27
CA THR A 111 -15.80 -23.84 24.04
C THR A 111 -15.93 -23.36 25.48
N GLY A 112 -16.61 -22.24 25.71
CA GLY A 112 -16.91 -21.73 27.06
C GLY A 112 -17.81 -22.68 27.85
N ILE A 113 -18.89 -23.17 27.23
CA ILE A 113 -19.82 -24.13 27.86
C ILE A 113 -19.12 -25.47 28.16
N GLN A 114 -18.26 -25.93 27.26
CA GLN A 114 -17.47 -27.16 27.48
C GLN A 114 -16.44 -27.00 28.61
N ALA A 115 -15.78 -25.84 28.69
CA ALA A 115 -14.83 -25.55 29.76
C ALA A 115 -15.51 -25.51 31.13
N ASP A 116 -16.68 -24.89 31.24
CA ASP A 116 -17.44 -24.82 32.50
C ASP A 116 -17.94 -26.21 32.94
N ALA A 117 -18.42 -27.02 31.99
CA ALA A 117 -18.84 -28.40 32.27
C ALA A 117 -17.65 -29.27 32.75
N LEU A 118 -16.48 -29.13 32.13
CA LEU A 118 -15.26 -29.83 32.53
C LEU A 118 -14.76 -29.37 33.91
N GLN A 119 -14.79 -28.05 34.17
CA GLN A 119 -14.42 -27.45 35.44
C GLN A 119 -15.33 -27.97 36.58
N ALA A 120 -16.64 -28.04 36.34
CA ALA A 120 -17.60 -28.56 37.31
C ALA A 120 -17.34 -30.04 37.64
N GLU A 121 -16.98 -30.85 36.64
CA GLU A 121 -16.67 -32.27 36.84
C GLU A 121 -15.36 -32.47 37.61
N ILE A 122 -14.32 -31.67 37.31
CA ILE A 122 -13.08 -31.67 38.09
C ILE A 122 -13.37 -31.32 39.55
N GLN A 123 -14.13 -30.25 39.81
CA GLN A 123 -14.47 -29.85 41.19
C GLN A 123 -15.25 -30.94 41.93
N ARG A 124 -16.18 -31.61 41.26
CA ARG A 124 -16.95 -32.72 41.84
C ARG A 124 -16.04 -33.87 42.26
N ILE A 125 -15.06 -34.23 41.43
CA ILE A 125 -14.09 -35.30 41.73
C ILE A 125 -13.15 -34.88 42.88
N VAL A 126 -12.62 -33.67 42.83
CA VAL A 126 -11.71 -33.13 43.86
C VAL A 126 -12.40 -33.06 45.24
N ASN A 127 -13.67 -32.67 45.29
CA ASN A 127 -14.42 -32.55 46.54
C ASN A 127 -15.01 -33.87 47.04
N GLY A 128 -15.37 -34.79 46.13
CA GLY A 128 -16.06 -36.05 46.48
C GLY A 128 -15.15 -37.28 46.63
N LYS A 129 -14.01 -37.34 45.93
CA LYS A 129 -13.18 -38.56 45.86
C LYS A 129 -11.74 -38.39 46.32
N LEU A 130 -11.21 -37.17 46.40
CA LEU A 130 -9.84 -36.95 46.86
C LEU A 130 -9.75 -36.90 48.39
N PRO A 131 -8.83 -37.67 49.00
CA PRO A 131 -8.51 -37.55 50.42
C PRO A 131 -8.04 -36.13 50.79
N GLU A 132 -8.35 -35.69 52.00
CA GLU A 132 -8.23 -34.30 52.46
C GLU A 132 -6.84 -33.69 52.26
N LYS A 133 -5.77 -34.47 52.50
CA LYS A 133 -4.38 -34.01 52.32
C LYS A 133 -4.03 -33.69 50.85
N CYS A 134 -4.57 -34.44 49.89
CA CYS A 134 -4.31 -34.21 48.47
C CYS A 134 -5.08 -32.99 47.93
N ARG A 135 -6.28 -32.74 48.49
CA ARG A 135 -7.11 -31.59 48.13
C ARG A 135 -6.46 -30.27 48.51
N ILE A 136 -5.89 -30.18 49.72
CA ILE A 136 -5.23 -28.97 50.23
C ILE A 136 -4.02 -28.60 49.35
N ILE A 137 -3.20 -29.59 48.97
CA ILE A 137 -2.03 -29.35 48.11
C ILE A 137 -2.45 -28.84 46.72
N PHE A 138 -3.49 -29.42 46.13
CA PHE A 138 -3.99 -29.00 44.82
C PHE A 138 -4.57 -27.57 44.82
N ILE A 139 -5.24 -27.16 45.90
CA ILE A 139 -5.80 -25.81 46.03
C ILE A 139 -4.68 -24.76 46.20
N LEU A 140 -3.59 -25.10 46.88
CA LEU A 140 -2.49 -24.17 47.17
C LEU A 140 -1.47 -24.03 46.03
N SER A 141 -1.51 -24.88 45.01
CA SER A 141 -0.54 -24.89 43.89
C SER A 141 -1.05 -24.22 42.61
N ARG A 142 -2.14 -23.44 42.67
CA ARG A 142 -2.75 -22.76 41.53
C ARG A 142 -2.67 -21.24 41.66
#